data_AF-A0A7C1HSH0-F1
#
_entry.id   AF-A0A7C1HSH0-F1
#
_cell.length_a   1.000
_cell.length_b   1.000
_cell.length_c   1.000
_cell.angle_alpha   90.00
_cell.angle_beta   90.00
_cell.angle_gamma   90.00
#
_symmetry.space_group_name_H-M   'P 1'
#
loop_
_entity.id
_entity.type
_entity.pdbx_description
1 polymer ?
#
loop_
_entity_poly.entity_id
_entity_poly.type
_entity_poly.pdbx_seq_one_letter_code
_entity_poly.pdbx_strand_id
1 'polypeptide(L)'
;MVESFRAGQSWMEVEADLYNWQELEHAHRFGATSGGELLFHLLRFKGPQALDLVEGPYALAFFDGEAPHLARDTVGLYRIFYRECSHNSSTKLFSFEPSREPGWHELHPRQILTASNSQPGVSFTPRNFPEPVEGDLLEVLKSAIHSRLPGKQQVTLFLSGGVDSALLAAIMKDMKVNFKAITVGLVGCSDFVRANRVAERMDIPLKLFEVNPDTALATVPEICERVGSSDPVKIEVGLVTHFACLFCDTPVAFSGLGPDELMGGYARMHRSPHLEALWALRNLWHKTAPTGFPVIRPQGKILRWPYLDSKVVAVARGLSDLELTGKWAVRQLLADLGYPDLAEEGKKAAQYGSGFSKILPSPKSEYLKNYWPANRRLLALVSGGKDSWSAIMAMTRLNYPVAGMVCMAPARDNSWMFQTPQVDLIREQAEASGIPLLVRPTSGEKEKELIDLEAAIHQAAVQFKAEGVVSGAISSEYQRSRIEDICERLGLSCHAPLWGTDSEAHLRASARDMDFVIVSVAADGLDARTWVGRPITPETAEELIALSRKFKFNPAGEGGEFETFVRNCPLFSKSIDYKPSKHIPS
;
A
#
# COMPACT_ATOMS: atom_id res chain seq x y z
N MET A 1 -18.26 -1.57 -15.30
CA MET A 1 -19.69 -1.85 -15.08
C MET A 1 -19.79 -3.28 -14.60
N VAL A 2 -20.63 -3.54 -13.62
CA VAL A 2 -20.85 -4.89 -13.09
C VAL A 2 -21.75 -5.66 -14.05
N GLU A 3 -21.28 -6.80 -14.52
CA GLU A 3 -22.01 -7.76 -15.33
C GLU A 3 -22.55 -8.88 -14.43
N SER A 4 -23.64 -9.54 -14.85
CA SER A 4 -24.26 -10.63 -14.09
C SER A 4 -24.62 -11.78 -15.03
N PHE A 5 -24.14 -12.98 -14.69
CA PHE A 5 -24.31 -14.19 -15.48
C PHE A 5 -24.96 -15.30 -14.66
N ARG A 6 -25.77 -16.14 -15.31
CA ARG A 6 -26.42 -17.31 -14.68
C ARG A 6 -26.52 -18.47 -15.67
N ALA A 7 -26.26 -19.67 -15.19
CA ALA A 7 -26.47 -20.91 -15.94
C ALA A 7 -26.68 -22.09 -14.99
N GLY A 8 -27.88 -22.69 -15.02
CA GLY A 8 -28.26 -23.71 -14.04
C GLY A 8 -28.29 -23.12 -12.63
N GLN A 9 -27.60 -23.77 -11.69
CA GLN A 9 -27.45 -23.26 -10.32
C GLN A 9 -26.29 -22.26 -10.17
N SER A 10 -25.37 -22.21 -11.13
CA SER A 10 -24.20 -21.32 -11.08
C SER A 10 -24.56 -19.88 -11.45
N TRP A 11 -23.96 -18.92 -10.77
CA TRP A 11 -24.11 -17.49 -11.07
C TRP A 11 -22.82 -16.73 -10.82
N MET A 12 -22.66 -15.58 -11.48
CA MET A 12 -21.52 -14.68 -11.25
C MET A 12 -21.95 -13.23 -11.34
N GLU A 13 -21.49 -12.41 -10.41
CA GLU A 13 -21.41 -10.95 -10.55
C GLU A 13 -19.94 -10.58 -10.71
N VAL A 14 -19.60 -9.80 -11.73
CA VAL A 14 -18.20 -9.48 -12.04
C VAL A 14 -18.06 -8.05 -12.54
N GLU A 15 -16.96 -7.41 -12.17
CA GLU A 15 -16.44 -6.25 -12.86
C GLU A 15 -15.06 -6.62 -13.38
N ALA A 16 -14.83 -6.51 -14.69
CA ALA A 16 -13.58 -6.93 -15.31
C ALA A 16 -13.21 -6.09 -16.54
N ASP A 17 -11.91 -5.97 -16.81
CA ASP A 17 -11.34 -5.52 -18.08
C ASP A 17 -10.25 -6.54 -18.47
N LEU A 18 -10.66 -7.70 -18.98
CA LEU A 18 -9.74 -8.76 -19.36
C LEU A 18 -9.14 -8.45 -20.74
N TYR A 19 -7.83 -8.61 -20.90
CA TYR A 19 -7.09 -8.27 -22.11
C TYR A 19 -6.91 -9.45 -23.05
N ASN A 20 -6.84 -10.68 -22.52
CA ASN A 20 -6.61 -11.90 -23.28
C ASN A 20 -7.90 -12.71 -23.52
N TRP A 21 -9.08 -12.12 -23.31
CA TRP A 21 -10.32 -12.88 -23.35
C TRP A 21 -10.68 -13.38 -24.76
N GLN A 22 -10.37 -12.63 -25.82
CA GLN A 22 -10.62 -13.11 -27.19
C GLN A 22 -9.73 -14.29 -27.57
N GLU A 23 -8.48 -14.31 -27.08
CA GLU A 23 -7.56 -15.44 -27.30
C GLU A 23 -8.08 -16.69 -26.60
N LEU A 24 -8.51 -16.56 -25.35
CA LEU A 24 -9.10 -17.64 -24.58
C LEU A 24 -10.43 -18.13 -25.17
N GLU A 25 -11.28 -17.23 -25.68
CA GLU A 25 -12.51 -17.59 -26.38
C GLU A 25 -12.20 -18.37 -27.66
N HIS A 26 -11.21 -17.95 -28.44
CA HIS A 26 -10.79 -18.70 -29.63
C HIS A 26 -10.28 -20.11 -29.29
N ALA A 27 -9.58 -20.25 -28.16
CA ALA A 27 -9.06 -21.53 -27.68
C ALA A 27 -10.14 -22.48 -27.14
N HIS A 28 -11.13 -21.96 -26.40
CA HIS A 28 -12.11 -22.76 -25.69
C HIS A 28 -13.50 -22.83 -26.35
N ARG A 29 -13.84 -21.86 -27.20
CA ARG A 29 -15.09 -21.77 -27.99
C ARG A 29 -16.36 -21.83 -27.14
N PHE A 30 -16.43 -21.05 -26.07
CA PHE A 30 -17.60 -21.00 -25.21
C PHE A 30 -18.76 -20.19 -25.80
N GLY A 31 -18.50 -19.36 -26.81
CA GLY A 31 -19.46 -18.42 -27.38
C GLY A 31 -19.57 -17.12 -26.58
N ALA A 32 -18.55 -16.78 -25.77
CA ALA A 32 -18.57 -15.57 -24.95
C ALA A 32 -18.52 -14.29 -25.78
N THR A 33 -19.32 -13.30 -25.39
CA THR A 33 -19.43 -11.98 -26.03
C THR A 33 -18.70 -10.87 -25.28
N SER A 34 -18.30 -11.13 -24.03
CA SER A 34 -17.51 -10.23 -23.19
C SER A 34 -16.45 -10.99 -22.37
N GLY A 35 -15.48 -10.26 -21.83
CA GLY A 35 -14.49 -10.84 -20.91
C GLY A 35 -15.13 -11.37 -19.62
N GLY A 36 -16.16 -10.70 -19.10
CA GLY A 36 -16.92 -11.19 -17.96
C GLY A 36 -17.64 -12.52 -18.26
N GLU A 37 -18.24 -12.65 -19.45
CA GLU A 37 -18.92 -13.88 -19.87
C GLU A 37 -17.93 -15.03 -20.07
N LEU A 38 -16.78 -14.76 -20.69
CA LEU A 38 -15.71 -15.74 -20.83
C LEU A 38 -15.27 -16.25 -19.46
N LEU A 39 -15.00 -15.34 -18.52
CA LEU A 39 -14.56 -15.71 -17.18
C LEU A 39 -15.61 -16.59 -16.47
N PHE A 40 -16.89 -16.32 -16.68
CA PHE A 40 -17.98 -17.14 -16.13
C PHE A 40 -17.91 -18.58 -16.68
N HIS A 41 -17.73 -18.73 -17.98
CA HIS A 41 -17.60 -20.05 -18.61
C HIS A 41 -16.32 -20.78 -18.16
N LEU A 42 -15.20 -20.07 -18.07
CA LEU A 42 -13.94 -20.64 -17.60
C LEU A 42 -14.04 -21.13 -16.15
N LEU A 43 -14.64 -20.34 -15.25
CA LEU A 43 -14.84 -20.73 -13.86
C LEU A 43 -15.75 -21.95 -13.72
N ARG A 44 -16.81 -22.04 -14.53
CA ARG A 44 -17.66 -23.24 -14.57
C ARG A 44 -16.95 -24.47 -15.12
N PHE A 45 -15.97 -24.28 -16.00
CA PHE A 45 -15.24 -25.38 -16.64
C PHE A 45 -14.03 -25.86 -15.82
N LYS A 46 -13.28 -24.94 -15.20
CA LYS A 46 -12.00 -25.23 -14.51
C LYS A 46 -12.02 -24.94 -13.01
N GLY A 47 -13.12 -24.43 -12.45
CA GLY A 47 -13.16 -23.96 -11.07
C GLY A 47 -12.27 -22.72 -10.86
N PRO A 48 -11.93 -22.40 -9.60
CA PRO A 48 -11.12 -21.23 -9.24
C PRO A 48 -9.74 -21.16 -9.92
N GLN A 49 -9.19 -22.28 -10.41
CA GLN A 49 -7.94 -22.32 -11.17
C GLN A 49 -8.02 -21.56 -12.51
N ALA A 50 -9.23 -21.28 -13.01
CA ALA A 50 -9.43 -20.41 -14.17
C ALA A 50 -8.83 -19.01 -14.00
N LEU A 51 -8.72 -18.53 -12.76
CA LEU A 51 -8.22 -17.20 -12.43
C LEU A 51 -6.75 -16.98 -12.77
N ASP A 52 -5.99 -18.06 -12.99
CA ASP A 52 -4.57 -17.99 -13.38
C ASP A 52 -4.39 -17.92 -14.90
N LEU A 53 -5.47 -18.07 -15.68
CA LEU A 53 -5.46 -17.99 -17.14
C LEU A 53 -5.78 -16.59 -17.66
N VAL A 54 -6.50 -15.79 -16.88
CA VAL A 54 -7.00 -14.48 -17.33
C VAL A 54 -5.99 -13.38 -17.03
N GLU A 55 -5.80 -12.48 -17.99
CA GLU A 55 -4.94 -11.31 -17.87
C GLU A 55 -5.82 -10.06 -17.82
N GLY A 56 -5.71 -9.27 -16.76
CA GLY A 56 -6.43 -8.00 -16.60
C GLY A 56 -7.03 -7.83 -15.21
N PRO A 57 -7.43 -6.60 -14.85
CA PRO A 57 -8.09 -6.34 -13.59
C PRO A 57 -9.50 -6.93 -13.57
N TYR A 58 -9.86 -7.53 -12.43
CA TYR A 58 -11.21 -8.01 -12.19
C TYR A 58 -11.49 -8.08 -10.70
N ALA A 59 -12.78 -8.05 -10.37
CA ALA A 59 -13.33 -8.39 -9.07
C ALA A 59 -14.61 -9.17 -9.31
N LEU A 60 -14.83 -10.28 -8.60
CA LEU A 60 -15.98 -11.14 -8.83
C LEU A 60 -16.52 -11.80 -7.57
N ALA A 61 -17.82 -12.07 -7.62
CA ALA A 61 -18.51 -13.04 -6.79
C ALA A 61 -19.07 -14.14 -7.69
N PHE A 62 -18.69 -15.39 -7.45
CA PHE A 62 -19.07 -16.54 -8.27
C PHE A 62 -19.60 -17.66 -7.39
N PHE A 63 -20.72 -18.25 -7.77
CA PHE A 63 -21.24 -19.47 -7.18
C PHE A 63 -21.17 -20.58 -8.21
N ASP A 64 -20.42 -21.63 -7.91
CA ASP A 64 -20.19 -22.75 -8.83
C ASP A 64 -21.35 -23.75 -8.87
N GLY A 65 -22.23 -23.72 -7.86
CA GLY A 65 -23.28 -24.70 -7.63
C GLY A 65 -23.16 -25.35 -6.25
N GLU A 66 -21.97 -25.31 -5.66
CA GLU A 66 -21.62 -25.90 -4.37
C GLU A 66 -21.23 -24.88 -3.31
N ALA A 67 -20.58 -23.77 -3.66
CA ALA A 67 -20.17 -22.73 -2.71
C ALA A 67 -20.01 -21.35 -3.39
N PRO A 68 -20.21 -20.24 -2.65
CA PRO A 68 -19.88 -18.92 -3.15
C PRO A 68 -18.40 -18.60 -2.93
N HIS A 69 -17.78 -18.02 -3.95
CA HIS A 69 -16.40 -17.60 -4.02
C HIS A 69 -16.30 -16.10 -4.29
N LEU A 70 -15.38 -15.41 -3.62
CA LEU A 70 -14.98 -14.05 -3.96
C LEU A 70 -13.51 -14.04 -4.35
N ALA A 71 -13.19 -13.34 -5.44
CA ALA A 71 -11.82 -13.17 -5.91
C ALA A 71 -11.64 -11.84 -6.65
N ARG A 72 -10.39 -11.40 -6.77
CA ARG A 72 -9.98 -10.24 -7.58
C ARG A 72 -8.59 -10.46 -8.17
N ASP A 73 -8.15 -9.55 -9.02
CA ASP A 73 -6.81 -9.57 -9.59
C ASP A 73 -5.73 -9.49 -8.48
N THR A 74 -4.57 -10.13 -8.70
CA THR A 74 -3.53 -10.32 -7.66
C THR A 74 -2.82 -9.01 -7.25
N VAL A 75 -2.84 -8.02 -8.13
CA VAL A 75 -2.33 -6.65 -7.85
C VAL A 75 -3.33 -5.86 -7.00
N GLY A 76 -4.63 -6.15 -7.15
CA GLY A 76 -5.73 -5.54 -6.44
C GLY A 76 -6.17 -4.21 -7.05
N LEU A 77 -6.16 -4.10 -8.38
CA LEU A 77 -6.64 -2.91 -9.10
C LEU A 77 -8.16 -2.74 -8.96
N TYR A 78 -8.92 -3.82 -9.09
CA TYR A 78 -10.36 -3.81 -8.83
C TYR A 78 -10.63 -4.32 -7.42
N ARG A 79 -11.77 -3.92 -6.86
CA ARG A 79 -12.06 -4.08 -5.43
C ARG A 79 -13.36 -4.86 -5.24
N ILE A 80 -13.35 -5.72 -4.23
CA ILE A 80 -14.54 -6.36 -3.72
C ILE A 80 -14.45 -6.39 -2.20
N PHE A 81 -15.58 -6.12 -1.56
CA PHE A 81 -15.76 -6.12 -0.13
C PHE A 81 -16.76 -7.19 0.21
N TYR A 82 -16.62 -7.76 1.40
CA TYR A 82 -17.53 -8.78 1.91
C TYR A 82 -17.88 -8.48 3.37
N ARG A 83 -18.96 -9.09 3.83
CA ARG A 83 -19.32 -9.12 5.24
C ARG A 83 -19.72 -10.54 5.63
N GLU A 84 -19.37 -10.91 6.85
CA GLU A 84 -19.83 -12.17 7.43
C GLU A 84 -21.26 -12.01 7.95
N CYS A 85 -22.11 -13.02 7.73
CA CYS A 85 -23.52 -12.95 8.08
C CYS A 85 -23.76 -13.59 9.46
N SER A 86 -24.50 -12.93 10.35
CA SER A 86 -25.24 -13.60 11.41
C SER A 86 -26.50 -14.22 10.79
N HIS A 87 -26.79 -15.50 11.07
CA HIS A 87 -27.92 -16.25 10.51
C HIS A 87 -29.21 -15.41 10.35
N ASN A 88 -29.87 -15.50 9.18
CA ASN A 88 -31.16 -14.88 8.79
C ASN A 88 -31.17 -13.43 8.27
N SER A 89 -30.36 -13.07 7.27
CA SER A 89 -30.62 -11.85 6.50
C SER A 89 -30.61 -12.08 4.99
N SER A 90 -31.58 -11.51 4.29
CA SER A 90 -31.68 -11.44 2.82
C SER A 90 -30.72 -10.40 2.22
N THR A 91 -29.68 -10.01 2.96
CA THR A 91 -28.87 -8.84 2.64
C THR A 91 -27.65 -9.24 1.80
N LYS A 92 -27.32 -8.42 0.79
CA LYS A 92 -26.18 -8.66 -0.12
C LYS A 92 -24.88 -8.80 0.68
N LEU A 93 -24.14 -9.90 0.50
CA LEU A 93 -22.96 -10.24 1.31
C LEU A 93 -21.64 -9.69 0.77
N PHE A 94 -21.67 -9.09 -0.42
CA PHE A 94 -20.51 -8.49 -1.06
C PHE A 94 -20.88 -7.17 -1.76
N SER A 95 -19.89 -6.33 -1.99
CA SER A 95 -20.01 -5.05 -2.67
C SER A 95 -18.77 -4.77 -3.49
N PHE A 96 -18.91 -4.10 -4.63
CA PHE A 96 -17.77 -3.60 -5.41
C PHE A 96 -17.35 -2.19 -4.99
N GLU A 97 -18.09 -1.58 -4.06
CA GLU A 97 -17.86 -0.25 -3.53
C GLU A 97 -17.67 -0.33 -2.00
N PRO A 98 -16.84 0.55 -1.42
CA PRO A 98 -16.64 0.58 0.01
C PRO A 98 -17.95 0.94 0.73
N SER A 99 -18.10 0.44 1.96
CA SER A 99 -19.23 0.77 2.83
C SER A 99 -18.76 1.43 4.11
N ARG A 100 -19.56 2.35 4.63
CA ARG A 100 -19.37 2.96 5.95
C ARG A 100 -19.94 2.11 7.09
N GLU A 101 -20.77 1.12 6.75
CA GLU A 101 -21.33 0.22 7.74
C GLU A 101 -20.23 -0.63 8.39
N PRO A 102 -20.25 -0.84 9.71
CA PRO A 102 -19.32 -1.76 10.36
C PRO A 102 -19.44 -3.19 9.82
N GLY A 103 -18.32 -3.92 9.78
CA GLY A 103 -18.29 -5.34 9.41
C GLY A 103 -18.09 -5.62 7.92
N TRP A 104 -17.89 -4.59 7.11
CA TRP A 104 -17.40 -4.74 5.75
C TRP A 104 -15.88 -4.83 5.73
N HIS A 105 -15.36 -5.82 5.01
CA HIS A 105 -13.94 -6.10 4.86
C HIS A 105 -13.57 -6.10 3.38
N GLU A 106 -12.51 -5.39 3.02
CA GLU A 106 -11.99 -5.46 1.65
C GLU A 106 -11.21 -6.76 1.47
N LEU A 107 -11.59 -7.58 0.48
CA LEU A 107 -10.90 -8.84 0.20
C LEU A 107 -9.45 -8.57 -0.20
N HIS A 108 -8.52 -9.26 0.47
CA HIS A 108 -7.12 -9.24 0.12
C HIS A 108 -6.92 -9.83 -1.29
N PRO A 109 -6.26 -9.15 -2.24
CA PRO A 109 -6.22 -9.56 -3.65
C PRO A 109 -5.52 -10.90 -3.92
N ARG A 110 -4.74 -11.35 -2.95
CA ARG A 110 -3.96 -12.59 -3.01
C ARG A 110 -4.62 -13.72 -2.22
N GLN A 111 -5.94 -13.61 -2.01
CA GLN A 111 -6.76 -14.64 -1.41
C GLN A 111 -8.05 -14.85 -2.22
N ILE A 112 -8.47 -16.09 -2.33
CA ILE A 112 -9.81 -16.48 -2.78
C ILE A 112 -10.61 -16.82 -1.53
N LEU A 113 -11.68 -16.08 -1.27
CA LEU A 113 -12.60 -16.41 -0.19
C LEU A 113 -13.60 -17.43 -0.70
N THR A 114 -13.80 -18.52 0.04
CA THR A 114 -14.86 -19.50 -0.20
C THR A 114 -15.74 -19.59 1.04
N ALA A 115 -17.05 -19.34 0.93
CA ALA A 115 -17.95 -19.50 2.08
C ALA A 115 -18.45 -20.94 2.17
N SER A 116 -18.60 -21.45 3.39
CA SER A 116 -19.18 -22.78 3.60
C SER A 116 -20.70 -22.75 3.45
N ASN A 117 -21.24 -23.75 2.76
CA ASN A 117 -22.70 -23.93 2.60
C ASN A 117 -23.35 -24.66 3.78
N SER A 118 -22.58 -25.36 4.62
CA SER A 118 -23.09 -26.26 5.66
C SER A 118 -22.83 -25.78 7.08
N GLN A 119 -21.83 -24.92 7.30
CA GLN A 119 -21.50 -24.34 8.60
C GLN A 119 -21.14 -22.86 8.45
N PRO A 120 -21.36 -22.02 9.49
CA PRO A 120 -20.87 -20.65 9.49
C PRO A 120 -19.35 -20.62 9.35
N GLY A 121 -18.85 -19.96 8.32
CA GLY A 121 -17.42 -19.76 8.13
C GLY A 121 -17.01 -19.50 6.69
N VAL A 122 -15.83 -18.91 6.56
CA VAL A 122 -15.14 -18.70 5.29
C VAL A 122 -13.76 -19.35 5.35
N SER A 123 -13.28 -19.83 4.21
CA SER A 123 -11.90 -20.26 4.03
C SER A 123 -11.20 -19.39 3.00
N PHE A 124 -9.89 -19.26 3.12
CA PHE A 124 -9.06 -18.46 2.22
C PHE A 124 -8.03 -19.35 1.53
N THR A 125 -8.03 -19.33 0.20
CA THR A 125 -6.97 -19.97 -0.60
C THR A 125 -5.97 -18.91 -1.06
N PRO A 126 -4.68 -19.04 -0.76
CA PRO A 126 -3.69 -18.04 -1.15
C PRO A 126 -3.43 -18.04 -2.66
N ARG A 127 -3.04 -16.88 -3.18
CA ARG A 127 -2.55 -16.67 -4.54
C ARG A 127 -1.27 -15.85 -4.49
N ASN A 128 -0.40 -16.00 -5.48
CA ASN A 128 0.87 -15.27 -5.52
C ASN A 128 0.96 -14.37 -6.75
N PHE A 129 1.89 -13.41 -6.70
CA PHE A 129 2.35 -12.76 -7.91
C PHE A 129 3.05 -13.79 -8.82
N PRO A 130 3.08 -13.55 -10.15
CA PRO A 130 3.87 -14.36 -11.07
C PRO A 130 5.32 -14.47 -10.61
N GLU A 131 5.89 -15.67 -10.64
CA GLU A 131 7.30 -15.89 -10.28
C GLU A 131 8.24 -15.04 -11.14
N PRO A 132 9.39 -14.60 -10.60
CA PRO A 132 10.36 -13.83 -11.37
C PRO A 132 10.89 -14.65 -12.55
N VAL A 133 10.99 -14.03 -13.72
CA VAL A 133 11.53 -14.64 -14.93
C VAL A 133 12.53 -13.70 -15.60
N GLU A 134 13.52 -14.25 -16.27
CA GLU A 134 14.35 -13.47 -17.19
C GLU A 134 13.54 -13.10 -18.44
N GLY A 135 13.73 -11.88 -18.95
CA GLY A 135 13.05 -11.43 -20.15
C GLY A 135 13.43 -10.01 -20.56
N ASP A 136 13.16 -9.66 -21.81
CA ASP A 136 13.34 -8.31 -22.32
C ASP A 136 12.20 -7.41 -21.85
N LEU A 137 12.53 -6.46 -20.97
CA LEU A 137 11.56 -5.55 -20.37
C LEU A 137 10.84 -4.68 -21.43
N LEU A 138 11.50 -4.28 -22.50
CA LEU A 138 10.90 -3.48 -23.57
C LEU A 138 9.87 -4.29 -24.34
N GLU A 139 10.18 -5.53 -24.68
CA GLU A 139 9.28 -6.40 -25.45
C GLU A 139 8.05 -6.79 -24.63
N VAL A 140 8.20 -7.10 -23.34
CA VAL A 140 7.02 -7.35 -22.48
C VAL A 140 6.17 -6.10 -22.27
N LEU A 141 6.77 -4.90 -22.21
CA LEU A 141 6.01 -3.64 -22.15
C LEU A 141 5.27 -3.36 -23.47
N LYS A 142 5.89 -3.60 -24.63
CA LYS A 142 5.24 -3.51 -25.94
C LYS A 142 4.06 -4.48 -26.02
N SER A 143 4.24 -5.72 -25.59
CA SER A 143 3.16 -6.72 -25.53
C SER A 143 2.04 -6.26 -24.59
N ALA A 144 2.37 -5.74 -23.41
CA ALA A 144 1.40 -5.28 -22.43
C ALA A 144 0.60 -4.07 -22.95
N ILE A 145 1.24 -3.14 -23.66
CA ILE A 145 0.54 -2.02 -24.32
C ILE A 145 -0.38 -2.56 -25.40
N HIS A 146 0.11 -3.46 -26.25
CA HIS A 146 -0.65 -4.02 -27.38
C HIS A 146 -1.95 -4.69 -26.93
N SER A 147 -1.89 -5.59 -25.95
CA SER A 147 -3.09 -6.30 -25.43
C SER A 147 -4.12 -5.36 -24.78
N ARG A 148 -3.68 -4.16 -24.38
CA ARG A 148 -4.50 -3.11 -23.77
C ARG A 148 -5.04 -2.10 -24.78
N LEU A 149 -4.85 -2.26 -26.09
CA LEU A 149 -5.42 -1.36 -27.09
C LEU A 149 -6.84 -1.79 -27.49
N PRO A 150 -7.82 -0.87 -27.57
CA PRO A 150 -9.16 -1.16 -28.10
C PRO A 150 -9.14 -1.19 -29.65
N GLY A 151 -8.31 -2.06 -30.23
CA GLY A 151 -8.09 -2.12 -31.68
C GLY A 151 -7.40 -0.87 -32.22
N LYS A 152 -7.93 -0.28 -33.31
CA LYS A 152 -7.36 0.90 -33.98
C LYS A 152 -7.90 2.25 -33.48
N GLN A 153 -8.71 2.25 -32.43
CA GLN A 153 -9.30 3.48 -31.90
C GLN A 153 -8.23 4.39 -31.29
N GLN A 154 -8.48 5.71 -31.31
CA GLN A 154 -7.61 6.64 -30.59
C GLN A 154 -7.75 6.44 -29.08
N VAL A 155 -6.63 6.45 -28.36
CA VAL A 155 -6.59 6.38 -26.89
C VAL A 155 -5.97 7.64 -26.28
N THR A 156 -6.16 7.83 -24.98
CA THR A 156 -5.55 8.95 -24.24
C THR A 156 -4.42 8.44 -23.33
N LEU A 157 -3.30 9.13 -23.29
CA LEU A 157 -2.21 8.91 -22.35
C LEU A 157 -2.22 10.00 -21.27
N PHE A 158 -2.18 9.62 -20.00
CA PHE A 158 -1.93 10.56 -18.91
C PHE A 158 -0.43 10.83 -18.82
N LEU A 159 -0.03 12.03 -19.22
CA LEU A 159 1.36 12.45 -19.32
C LEU A 159 1.68 13.42 -18.17
N SER A 160 2.41 12.96 -17.15
CA SER A 160 2.85 13.85 -16.05
C SER A 160 4.15 14.60 -16.38
N GLY A 161 4.83 14.17 -17.45
CA GLY A 161 6.19 14.59 -17.79
C GLY A 161 7.27 13.85 -17.01
N GLY A 162 6.91 13.00 -16.04
CA GLY A 162 7.87 12.10 -15.40
C GLY A 162 8.32 10.96 -16.32
N VAL A 163 9.49 10.39 -16.00
CA VAL A 163 10.15 9.32 -16.78
C VAL A 163 9.23 8.14 -17.12
N ASP A 164 8.31 7.78 -16.23
CA ASP A 164 7.39 6.65 -16.42
C ASP A 164 6.41 6.90 -17.57
N SER A 165 5.73 8.04 -17.52
CA SER A 165 4.78 8.44 -18.56
C SER A 165 5.48 8.77 -19.87
N ALA A 166 6.72 9.27 -19.81
CA ALA A 166 7.55 9.52 -20.98
C ALA A 166 8.01 8.21 -21.66
N LEU A 167 8.42 7.20 -20.89
CA LEU A 167 8.74 5.87 -21.43
C LEU A 167 7.51 5.25 -22.11
N LEU A 168 6.35 5.30 -21.45
CA LEU A 168 5.11 4.82 -22.03
C LEU A 168 4.77 5.56 -23.34
N ALA A 169 4.92 6.89 -23.36
CA ALA A 169 4.75 7.70 -24.57
C ALA A 169 5.70 7.31 -25.71
N ALA A 170 6.98 7.10 -25.39
CA ALA A 170 8.01 6.70 -26.34
C ALA A 170 7.69 5.34 -26.97
N ILE A 171 7.32 4.35 -26.16
CA ILE A 171 6.96 3.01 -26.64
C ILE A 171 5.69 3.07 -27.50
N MET A 172 4.65 3.79 -27.05
CA MET A 172 3.41 3.95 -27.83
C MET A 172 3.67 4.64 -29.19
N LYS A 173 4.60 5.61 -29.23
CA LYS A 173 5.02 6.27 -30.47
C LYS A 173 5.78 5.32 -31.40
N ASP A 174 6.75 4.56 -30.88
CA ASP A 174 7.49 3.53 -31.63
C ASP A 174 6.55 2.49 -32.26
N MET A 175 5.56 2.05 -31.49
CA MET A 175 4.50 1.14 -31.93
C MET A 175 3.46 1.78 -32.87
N LYS A 176 3.57 3.08 -33.17
CA LYS A 176 2.63 3.84 -34.01
C LYS A 176 1.18 3.78 -33.50
N VAL A 177 1.00 3.76 -32.18
CA VAL A 177 -0.32 3.84 -31.56
C VAL A 177 -0.96 5.19 -31.88
N ASN A 178 -2.24 5.21 -32.23
CA ASN A 178 -3.00 6.44 -32.35
C ASN A 178 -3.37 6.94 -30.94
N PHE A 179 -2.59 7.86 -30.37
CA PHE A 179 -2.88 8.43 -29.07
C PHE A 179 -2.67 9.93 -29.04
N LYS A 180 -3.26 10.55 -28.01
CA LYS A 180 -2.95 11.91 -27.57
C LYS A 180 -2.67 11.90 -26.08
N ALA A 181 -1.91 12.88 -25.63
CA ALA A 181 -1.58 13.05 -24.24
C ALA A 181 -2.47 14.12 -23.59
N ILE A 182 -2.74 13.95 -22.30
CA ILE A 182 -3.32 14.99 -21.46
C ILE A 182 -2.53 15.14 -20.15
N THR A 183 -2.56 16.34 -19.60
CA THR A 183 -2.04 16.63 -18.25
C THR A 183 -3.03 17.50 -17.52
N VAL A 184 -3.24 17.22 -16.24
CA VAL A 184 -4.16 17.99 -15.38
C VAL A 184 -3.44 18.53 -14.16
N GLY A 185 -3.86 19.70 -13.70
CA GLY A 185 -3.34 20.30 -12.49
C GLY A 185 -3.93 21.67 -12.21
N LEU A 186 -3.51 22.26 -11.11
CA LEU A 186 -3.83 23.65 -10.79
C LEU A 186 -3.04 24.61 -11.69
N VAL A 187 -3.49 25.86 -11.69
CA VAL A 187 -2.84 26.98 -12.41
C VAL A 187 -1.33 26.98 -12.15
N GLY A 188 -0.54 26.95 -13.23
CA GLY A 188 0.92 27.04 -13.17
C GLY A 188 1.62 25.85 -12.50
N CYS A 189 0.99 24.67 -12.44
CA CYS A 189 1.61 23.49 -11.85
C CYS A 189 2.88 23.05 -12.61
N SER A 190 3.79 22.36 -11.91
CA SER A 190 5.08 21.96 -12.50
C SER A 190 4.94 20.89 -13.57
N ASP A 191 3.86 20.10 -13.53
CA ASP A 191 3.65 19.00 -14.48
C ASP A 191 3.29 19.53 -15.87
N PHE A 192 2.67 20.70 -15.99
CA PHE A 192 2.44 21.34 -17.29
C PHE A 192 3.75 21.65 -18.02
N VAL A 193 4.75 22.15 -17.30
CA VAL A 193 6.06 22.46 -17.87
C VAL A 193 6.76 21.19 -18.36
N ARG A 194 6.78 20.15 -17.53
CA ARG A 194 7.43 18.87 -17.88
C ARG A 194 6.71 18.15 -19.01
N ALA A 195 5.38 18.09 -18.96
CA ALA A 195 4.60 17.43 -20.00
C ALA A 195 4.74 18.13 -21.35
N ASN A 196 4.76 19.47 -21.40
CA ASN A 196 5.06 20.22 -22.62
C ASN A 196 6.42 19.85 -23.19
N ARG A 197 7.46 19.79 -22.36
CA ARG A 197 8.80 19.41 -22.80
C ARG A 197 8.81 18.01 -23.43
N VAL A 198 8.17 17.02 -22.78
CA VAL A 198 8.07 15.66 -23.33
C VAL A 198 7.30 15.66 -24.65
N ALA A 199 6.17 16.36 -24.71
CA ALA A 199 5.32 16.41 -25.90
C ALA A 199 6.00 17.09 -27.09
N GLU A 200 6.68 18.21 -26.89
CA GLU A 200 7.47 18.89 -27.93
C GLU A 200 8.62 18.00 -28.41
N ARG A 201 9.35 17.40 -27.46
CA ARG A 201 10.50 16.53 -27.76
C ARG A 201 10.11 15.27 -28.54
N MET A 202 8.90 14.77 -28.32
CA MET A 202 8.35 13.58 -28.96
C MET A 202 7.33 13.89 -30.06
N ASP A 203 7.05 15.15 -30.40
CA ASP A 203 5.99 15.53 -31.35
C ASP A 203 4.65 14.82 -31.07
N ILE A 204 4.18 14.90 -29.81
CA ILE A 204 2.94 14.26 -29.34
C ILE A 204 1.84 15.33 -29.17
N PRO A 205 0.61 15.08 -29.65
CA PRO A 205 -0.51 15.98 -29.37
C PRO A 205 -0.81 16.00 -27.87
N LEU A 206 -0.57 17.13 -27.20
CA LEU A 206 -0.81 17.33 -25.76
C LEU A 206 -1.90 18.38 -25.51
N LYS A 207 -2.81 18.08 -24.58
CA LYS A 207 -3.73 19.07 -24.00
C LYS A 207 -3.48 19.24 -22.51
N LEU A 208 -3.34 20.48 -22.07
CA LEU A 208 -3.22 20.84 -20.66
C LEU A 208 -4.59 21.31 -20.14
N PHE A 209 -5.05 20.74 -19.03
CA PHE A 209 -6.30 21.13 -18.39
C PHE A 209 -6.03 21.70 -17.00
N GLU A 210 -6.33 22.99 -16.88
CA GLU A 210 -6.27 23.71 -15.61
C GLU A 210 -7.55 23.48 -14.82
N VAL A 211 -7.40 23.09 -13.56
CA VAL A 211 -8.52 22.88 -12.63
C VAL A 211 -8.57 24.04 -11.63
N ASN A 212 -9.75 24.65 -11.52
CA ASN A 212 -10.00 25.67 -10.52
C ASN A 212 -9.90 25.07 -9.09
N PRO A 213 -9.15 25.69 -8.16
CA PRO A 213 -8.98 25.15 -6.80
C PRO A 213 -10.27 24.93 -6.02
N ASP A 214 -11.26 25.82 -6.15
CA ASP A 214 -12.56 25.69 -5.47
C ASP A 214 -13.35 24.50 -6.02
N THR A 215 -13.28 24.28 -7.33
CA THR A 215 -13.86 23.09 -7.98
C THR A 215 -13.18 21.82 -7.46
N ALA A 216 -11.85 21.80 -7.40
CA ALA A 216 -11.11 20.65 -6.87
C ALA A 216 -11.47 20.35 -5.41
N LEU A 217 -11.60 21.40 -4.59
CA LEU A 217 -12.00 21.26 -3.18
C LEU A 217 -13.43 20.75 -3.05
N ALA A 218 -14.36 21.23 -3.88
CA ALA A 218 -15.75 20.77 -3.89
C ALA A 218 -15.92 19.30 -4.30
N THR A 219 -14.96 18.74 -5.06
CA THR A 219 -14.95 17.32 -5.46
C THR A 219 -14.44 16.38 -4.36
N VAL A 220 -13.73 16.89 -3.34
CA VAL A 220 -13.13 16.07 -2.26
C VAL A 220 -14.10 15.09 -1.59
N PRO A 221 -15.34 15.47 -1.21
CA PRO A 221 -16.28 14.56 -0.56
C PRO A 221 -16.56 13.31 -1.41
N GLU A 222 -16.72 13.50 -2.72
CA GLU A 222 -16.99 12.43 -3.68
C GLU A 222 -15.78 11.49 -3.84
N ILE A 223 -14.56 12.05 -3.84
CA ILE A 223 -13.32 11.24 -3.88
C ILE A 223 -13.18 10.41 -2.61
N CYS A 224 -13.49 10.98 -1.43
CA CYS A 224 -13.48 10.24 -0.17
C CYS A 224 -14.40 9.01 -0.21
N GLU A 225 -15.62 9.15 -0.73
CA GLU A 225 -16.58 8.03 -0.86
C GLU A 225 -16.08 6.96 -1.82
N ARG A 226 -15.60 7.36 -3.01
CA ARG A 226 -15.12 6.43 -4.04
C ARG A 226 -13.87 5.66 -3.62
N VAL A 227 -12.93 6.36 -2.98
CA VAL A 227 -11.71 5.76 -2.44
C VAL A 227 -12.04 4.91 -1.20
N GLY A 228 -13.02 5.32 -0.41
CA GLY A 228 -13.32 4.74 0.91
C GLY A 228 -12.21 5.06 1.92
N SER A 229 -11.76 6.32 1.95
CA SER A 229 -10.66 6.74 2.83
C SER A 229 -10.68 8.25 3.10
N SER A 230 -10.09 8.66 4.23
CA SER A 230 -9.73 10.04 4.55
C SER A 230 -8.20 10.26 4.61
N ASP A 231 -7.43 9.36 4.00
CA ASP A 231 -5.98 9.50 3.85
C ASP A 231 -5.65 10.65 2.86
N PRO A 232 -4.96 11.73 3.30
CA PRO A 232 -4.71 12.89 2.44
C PRO A 232 -4.00 12.54 1.13
N VAL A 233 -3.03 11.62 1.15
CA VAL A 233 -2.28 11.27 -0.05
C VAL A 233 -3.19 10.58 -1.07
N LYS A 234 -4.06 9.67 -0.62
CA LYS A 234 -4.99 8.97 -1.51
C LYS A 234 -5.99 9.93 -2.14
N ILE A 235 -6.50 10.90 -1.36
CA ILE A 235 -7.46 11.88 -1.87
C ILE A 235 -6.82 12.82 -2.88
N GLU A 236 -5.63 13.32 -2.58
CA GLU A 236 -4.90 14.21 -3.49
C GLU A 236 -4.52 13.52 -4.81
N VAL A 237 -4.08 12.25 -4.77
CA VAL A 237 -3.82 11.46 -5.99
C VAL A 237 -5.12 11.10 -6.70
N GLY A 238 -6.19 10.78 -5.95
CA GLY A 238 -7.52 10.51 -6.50
C GLY A 238 -8.07 11.69 -7.30
N LEU A 239 -7.83 12.92 -6.85
CA LEU A 239 -8.20 14.12 -7.61
C LEU A 239 -7.47 14.23 -8.94
N VAL A 240 -6.17 13.90 -9.00
CA VAL A 240 -5.42 13.84 -10.26
C VAL A 240 -6.11 12.87 -11.23
N THR A 241 -6.38 11.64 -10.79
CA THR A 241 -7.01 10.63 -11.64
C THR A 241 -8.42 11.04 -12.06
N HIS A 242 -9.20 11.59 -11.13
CA HIS A 242 -10.57 12.04 -11.38
C HIS A 242 -10.63 13.09 -12.50
N PHE A 243 -9.85 14.15 -12.38
CA PHE A 243 -9.86 15.24 -13.36
C PHE A 243 -9.24 14.80 -14.69
N ALA A 244 -8.18 13.97 -14.66
CA ALA A 244 -7.61 13.40 -15.88
C ALA A 244 -8.64 12.56 -16.66
N CYS A 245 -9.39 11.69 -15.99
CA CYS A 245 -10.45 10.94 -16.65
C CYS A 245 -11.64 11.82 -17.07
N LEU A 246 -11.97 12.86 -16.31
CA LEU A 246 -13.08 13.78 -16.64
C LEU A 246 -12.84 14.51 -17.95
N PHE A 247 -11.60 14.94 -18.21
CA PHE A 247 -11.20 15.62 -19.45
C PHE A 247 -10.77 14.66 -20.57
N CYS A 248 -10.82 13.35 -20.32
CA CYS A 248 -10.58 12.34 -21.33
C CYS A 248 -11.78 12.26 -22.28
N ASP A 249 -11.55 12.51 -23.56
CA ASP A 249 -12.55 12.40 -24.64
C ASP A 249 -12.56 11.00 -25.29
N THR A 250 -11.59 10.12 -24.99
CA THR A 250 -11.59 8.72 -25.42
C THR A 250 -12.23 7.81 -24.36
N PRO A 251 -12.76 6.63 -24.73
CA PRO A 251 -13.26 5.66 -23.74
C PRO A 251 -12.15 5.03 -22.90
N VAL A 252 -10.98 4.83 -23.50
CA VAL A 252 -9.81 4.18 -22.88
C VAL A 252 -8.69 5.19 -22.68
N ALA A 253 -8.11 5.18 -21.49
CA ALA A 253 -6.92 5.94 -21.13
C ALA A 253 -5.82 5.01 -20.58
N PHE A 254 -4.57 5.46 -20.67
CA PHE A 254 -3.38 4.80 -20.17
C PHE A 254 -2.72 5.63 -19.06
N SER A 255 -2.31 4.97 -17.99
CA SER A 255 -1.58 5.59 -16.87
C SER A 255 -0.25 4.88 -16.61
N GLY A 256 0.77 5.66 -16.25
CA GLY A 256 2.09 5.18 -15.85
C GLY A 256 2.20 4.71 -14.39
N LEU A 257 1.12 4.19 -13.78
CA LEU A 257 1.20 3.55 -12.47
C LEU A 257 1.95 2.22 -12.56
N GLY A 258 2.78 1.90 -11.58
CA GLY A 258 3.49 0.62 -11.46
C GLY A 258 5.02 0.71 -11.45
N PRO A 259 5.69 1.53 -12.28
CA PRO A 259 7.16 1.61 -12.28
C PRO A 259 7.76 2.02 -10.94
N ASP A 260 7.04 2.83 -10.17
CA ASP A 260 7.48 3.21 -8.83
C ASP A 260 7.59 2.02 -7.89
N GLU A 261 6.59 1.14 -7.93
CA GLU A 261 6.51 -0.08 -7.13
C GLU A 261 7.40 -1.19 -7.67
N LEU A 262 7.54 -1.32 -8.99
CA LEU A 262 8.19 -2.46 -9.66
C LEU A 262 9.66 -2.23 -9.99
N MET A 263 10.05 -0.99 -10.27
CA MET A 263 11.34 -0.64 -10.89
C MET A 263 12.11 0.41 -10.08
N GLY A 264 11.85 0.49 -8.77
CA GLY A 264 12.69 1.23 -7.83
C GLY A 264 12.52 2.76 -7.86
N GLY A 265 11.27 3.24 -7.83
CA GLY A 265 10.99 4.68 -7.92
C GLY A 265 10.97 5.47 -6.63
N TYR A 266 10.89 4.83 -5.46
CA TYR A 266 10.83 5.53 -4.18
C TYR A 266 12.23 5.79 -3.63
N ALA A 267 12.49 6.99 -3.10
CA ALA A 267 13.81 7.35 -2.56
C ALA A 267 14.34 6.37 -1.49
N ARG A 268 13.44 5.70 -0.74
CA ARG A 268 13.83 4.67 0.25
C ARG A 268 14.38 3.38 -0.37
N MET A 269 14.19 3.14 -1.66
CA MET A 269 14.61 1.91 -2.35
C MET A 269 16.12 1.77 -2.50
N HIS A 270 16.92 2.81 -2.25
CA HIS A 270 18.38 2.74 -2.39
C HIS A 270 19.09 1.76 -1.45
N ARG A 271 18.47 1.36 -0.33
CA ARG A 271 19.10 0.45 0.65
C ARG A 271 18.93 -1.02 0.28
N SER A 272 17.69 -1.44 0.04
CA SER A 272 17.33 -2.78 -0.40
C SER A 272 16.26 -2.73 -1.48
N PRO A 273 16.66 -2.48 -2.74
CA PRO A 273 15.74 -2.23 -3.85
C PRO A 273 14.71 -3.34 -4.05
N HIS A 274 15.12 -4.61 -4.04
CA HIS A 274 14.21 -5.75 -4.19
C HIS A 274 13.16 -5.85 -3.09
N LEU A 275 13.59 -5.75 -1.82
CA LEU A 275 12.68 -5.86 -0.68
C LEU A 275 11.65 -4.73 -0.71
N GLU A 276 12.10 -3.51 -1.03
CA GLU A 276 11.25 -2.34 -1.13
C GLU A 276 10.29 -2.38 -2.31
N ALA A 277 10.73 -2.91 -3.46
CA ALA A 277 9.88 -3.11 -4.62
C ALA A 277 8.79 -4.15 -4.34
N LEU A 278 9.16 -5.29 -3.76
CA LEU A 278 8.20 -6.31 -3.36
C LEU A 278 7.18 -5.77 -2.35
N TRP A 279 7.63 -5.00 -1.35
CA TRP A 279 6.72 -4.34 -0.43
C TRP A 279 5.79 -3.38 -1.15
N ALA A 280 6.32 -2.53 -2.02
CA ALA A 280 5.53 -1.52 -2.72
C ALA A 280 4.44 -2.18 -3.58
N LEU A 281 4.78 -3.27 -4.27
CA LEU A 281 3.85 -4.10 -5.02
C LEU A 281 2.80 -4.77 -4.12
N ARG A 282 3.21 -5.42 -3.02
CA ARG A 282 2.30 -6.06 -2.04
C ARG A 282 1.33 -5.06 -1.41
N ASN A 283 1.71 -3.79 -1.27
CA ASN A 283 0.88 -2.77 -0.63
C ASN A 283 0.12 -1.87 -1.62
N LEU A 284 0.33 -2.04 -2.93
CA LEU A 284 -0.29 -1.24 -3.98
C LEU A 284 -1.82 -1.23 -3.85
N TRP A 285 -2.44 -2.39 -3.57
CA TRP A 285 -3.89 -2.58 -3.51
C TRP A 285 -4.64 -1.70 -2.50
N HIS A 286 -4.01 -1.31 -1.39
CA HIS A 286 -4.64 -0.45 -0.37
C HIS A 286 -4.00 0.94 -0.27
N LYS A 287 -2.91 1.20 -1.01
CA LYS A 287 -2.24 2.50 -1.07
C LYS A 287 -2.63 3.28 -2.32
N THR A 288 -2.28 2.75 -3.49
CA THR A 288 -2.39 3.49 -4.76
C THR A 288 -3.54 3.01 -5.64
N ALA A 289 -3.83 1.70 -5.72
CA ALA A 289 -4.96 1.21 -6.51
C ALA A 289 -6.31 1.87 -6.20
N PRO A 290 -6.65 2.21 -4.93
CA PRO A 290 -7.91 2.87 -4.61
C PRO A 290 -8.11 4.22 -5.29
N THR A 291 -7.02 4.89 -5.73
CA THR A 291 -7.06 6.19 -6.41
C THR A 291 -7.21 6.06 -7.94
N GLY A 292 -7.28 4.82 -8.44
CA GLY A 292 -7.43 4.47 -9.86
C GLY A 292 -8.88 4.19 -10.23
N PHE A 293 -9.20 2.93 -10.54
CA PHE A 293 -10.50 2.50 -11.02
C PHE A 293 -11.71 2.98 -10.17
N PRO A 294 -11.70 2.87 -8.82
CA PRO A 294 -12.84 3.29 -8.01
C PRO A 294 -13.22 4.76 -8.19
N VAL A 295 -12.24 5.62 -8.46
CA VAL A 295 -12.44 7.07 -8.65
C VAL A 295 -13.13 7.38 -9.97
N ILE A 296 -12.85 6.61 -11.01
CA ILE A 296 -13.23 6.91 -12.40
C ILE A 296 -14.44 6.10 -12.86
N ARG A 297 -14.79 5.04 -12.12
CA ARG A 297 -15.88 4.12 -12.43
C ARG A 297 -17.19 4.83 -12.81
N PRO A 298 -17.65 5.90 -12.12
CA PRO A 298 -18.90 6.58 -12.48
C PRO A 298 -18.84 7.37 -13.80
N GLN A 299 -17.64 7.64 -14.32
CA GLN A 299 -17.44 8.42 -15.55
C GLN A 299 -17.55 7.55 -16.82
N GLY A 300 -17.74 6.22 -16.67
CA GLY A 300 -17.83 5.29 -17.80
C GLY A 300 -16.53 5.15 -18.61
N LYS A 301 -15.39 5.57 -18.04
CA LYS A 301 -14.06 5.49 -18.64
C LYS A 301 -13.33 4.23 -18.17
N ILE A 302 -12.41 3.75 -18.99
CA ILE A 302 -11.52 2.64 -18.68
C ILE A 302 -10.09 3.18 -18.59
N LEU A 303 -9.40 2.89 -17.48
CA LEU A 303 -8.00 3.23 -17.29
C LEU A 303 -7.18 1.94 -17.27
N ARG A 304 -6.11 1.90 -18.07
CA ARG A 304 -5.26 0.71 -18.24
C ARG A 304 -3.83 1.00 -17.78
N TRP A 305 -3.19 -0.02 -17.20
CA TRP A 305 -1.86 0.07 -16.58
C TRP A 305 -0.92 -0.99 -17.16
N PRO A 306 -0.19 -0.69 -18.24
CA PRO A 306 0.70 -1.66 -18.88
C PRO A 306 1.79 -2.19 -17.96
N TYR A 307 2.33 -1.34 -17.07
CA TYR A 307 3.37 -1.76 -16.14
C TYR A 307 2.91 -2.81 -15.12
N LEU A 308 1.61 -2.90 -14.85
CA LEU A 308 1.04 -3.87 -13.92
C LEU A 308 0.55 -5.15 -14.62
N ASP A 309 0.97 -5.37 -15.86
CA ASP A 309 0.81 -6.64 -16.55
C ASP A 309 1.54 -7.78 -15.83
N SER A 310 0.97 -8.98 -15.82
CA SER A 310 1.57 -10.14 -15.13
C SER A 310 2.96 -10.48 -15.67
N LYS A 311 3.18 -10.34 -16.99
CA LYS A 311 4.49 -10.60 -17.61
C LYS A 311 5.49 -9.50 -17.29
N VAL A 312 5.05 -8.24 -17.24
CA VAL A 312 5.89 -7.11 -16.82
C VAL A 312 6.26 -7.25 -15.35
N VAL A 313 5.31 -7.62 -14.48
CA VAL A 313 5.57 -7.90 -13.06
C VAL A 313 6.57 -9.05 -12.91
N ALA A 314 6.43 -10.14 -13.67
CA ALA A 314 7.34 -11.28 -13.63
C ALA A 314 8.78 -10.86 -14.00
N VAL A 315 8.96 -10.13 -15.10
CA VAL A 315 10.29 -9.64 -15.54
C VAL A 315 10.85 -8.60 -14.56
N ALA A 316 10.04 -7.63 -14.11
CA ALA A 316 10.48 -6.58 -13.20
C ALA A 316 10.96 -7.13 -11.85
N ARG A 317 10.34 -8.21 -11.36
CA ARG A 317 10.79 -8.90 -10.14
C ARG A 317 12.15 -9.58 -10.28
N GLY A 318 12.62 -9.81 -11.51
CA GLY A 318 13.93 -10.38 -11.83
C GLY A 318 15.04 -9.35 -12.07
N LEU A 319 14.74 -8.05 -12.10
CA LEU A 319 15.74 -6.97 -12.29
C LEU A 319 16.71 -6.90 -11.13
N SER A 320 17.99 -6.70 -11.39
CA SER A 320 19.02 -6.54 -10.35
C SER A 320 18.83 -5.27 -9.51
N ASP A 321 19.48 -5.23 -8.33
CA ASP A 321 19.50 -4.03 -7.48
C ASP A 321 20.00 -2.77 -8.21
N LEU A 322 20.95 -2.92 -9.14
CA LEU A 322 21.45 -1.81 -9.96
C LEU A 322 20.36 -1.28 -10.89
N GLU A 323 19.62 -2.19 -11.53
CA GLU A 323 18.53 -1.85 -12.45
C GLU A 323 17.35 -1.18 -11.75
N LEU A 324 17.08 -1.56 -10.50
CA LEU A 324 16.06 -0.92 -9.66
C LEU A 324 16.52 0.44 -9.13
N THR A 325 17.82 0.65 -8.89
CA THR A 325 18.32 1.85 -8.24
C THR A 325 17.98 3.12 -9.03
N GLY A 326 17.14 3.99 -8.45
CA GLY A 326 16.78 5.28 -9.06
C GLY A 326 15.99 5.15 -10.38
N LYS A 327 15.35 4.00 -10.61
CA LYS A 327 14.73 3.61 -11.88
C LYS A 327 15.70 3.51 -13.05
N TRP A 328 16.90 2.99 -12.81
CA TRP A 328 17.89 2.86 -13.87
C TRP A 328 17.33 2.13 -15.10
N ALA A 329 16.63 1.00 -14.92
CA ALA A 329 16.01 0.26 -16.04
C ALA A 329 15.06 1.12 -16.88
N VAL A 330 14.19 1.91 -16.24
CA VAL A 330 13.23 2.80 -16.92
C VAL A 330 13.98 3.91 -17.69
N ARG A 331 14.98 4.51 -17.05
CA ARG A 331 15.78 5.60 -17.63
C ARG A 331 16.61 5.11 -18.81
N GLN A 332 17.23 3.94 -18.67
CA GLN A 332 18.03 3.32 -19.72
C GLN A 332 17.17 3.01 -20.93
N LEU A 333 16.00 2.37 -20.76
CA LEU A 333 15.08 2.11 -21.87
C LEU A 333 14.63 3.40 -22.57
N LEU A 334 14.34 4.47 -21.82
CA LEU A 334 13.96 5.75 -22.42
C LEU A 334 15.12 6.38 -23.21
N ALA A 335 16.35 6.28 -22.72
CA ALA A 335 17.54 6.72 -23.43
C ALA A 335 17.77 5.91 -24.72
N ASP A 336 17.64 4.59 -24.65
CA ASP A 336 17.80 3.66 -25.78
C ASP A 336 16.75 3.88 -26.88
N LEU A 337 15.55 4.33 -26.50
CA LEU A 337 14.50 4.77 -27.43
C LEU A 337 14.76 6.16 -28.04
N GLY A 338 15.92 6.78 -27.74
CA GLY A 338 16.36 8.03 -28.34
C GLY A 338 16.00 9.29 -27.55
N TYR A 339 15.71 9.16 -26.25
CA TYR A 339 15.33 10.29 -25.38
C TYR A 339 16.19 10.43 -24.10
N PRO A 340 17.54 10.47 -24.22
CA PRO A 340 18.43 10.56 -23.05
C PRO A 340 18.20 11.84 -22.23
N ASP A 341 17.81 12.94 -22.89
CA ASP A 341 17.55 14.22 -22.23
C ASP A 341 16.31 14.21 -21.32
N LEU A 342 15.37 13.30 -21.57
CA LEU A 342 14.20 13.05 -20.72
C LEU A 342 14.47 11.99 -19.66
N ALA A 343 15.45 11.11 -19.90
CA ALA A 343 15.86 10.06 -18.97
C ALA A 343 16.55 10.60 -17.71
N GLU A 344 17.00 11.85 -17.69
CA GLU A 344 17.62 12.49 -16.52
C GLU A 344 16.61 13.25 -15.64
N GLU A 345 15.34 13.35 -16.05
CA GLU A 345 14.37 14.16 -15.29
C GLU A 345 14.13 13.67 -13.86
N GLY A 346 14.03 14.64 -12.95
CA GLY A 346 13.73 14.40 -11.55
C GLY A 346 12.30 13.93 -11.32
N LYS A 347 12.10 13.10 -10.29
CA LYS A 347 10.78 12.59 -9.91
C LYS A 347 10.03 13.59 -9.03
N LYS A 348 8.72 13.75 -9.29
CA LYS A 348 7.78 14.39 -8.35
C LYS A 348 6.48 13.59 -8.34
N ALA A 349 5.95 13.31 -7.15
CA ALA A 349 4.70 12.55 -7.05
C ALA A 349 3.52 13.36 -7.63
N ALA A 350 2.54 12.67 -8.21
CA ALA A 350 1.47 13.26 -9.01
C ALA A 350 0.72 14.40 -8.28
N GLN A 351 0.43 14.25 -6.98
CA GLN A 351 -0.26 15.25 -6.19
C GLN A 351 0.55 16.55 -5.98
N TYR A 352 1.87 16.43 -5.87
CA TYR A 352 2.75 17.59 -5.71
C TYR A 352 3.02 18.26 -7.05
N GLY A 353 3.13 17.44 -8.11
CA GLY A 353 3.39 17.87 -9.48
C GLY A 353 2.24 18.71 -10.05
N SER A 354 1.02 18.17 -9.95
CA SER A 354 -0.25 18.81 -10.31
C SER A 354 -0.67 19.95 -9.38
N GLY A 355 -0.16 19.98 -8.15
CA GLY A 355 -0.49 20.99 -7.15
C GLY A 355 -1.74 20.68 -6.30
N PHE A 356 -2.44 19.56 -6.54
CA PHE A 356 -3.60 19.18 -5.71
C PHE A 356 -3.25 18.98 -4.23
N SER A 357 -1.97 18.74 -3.90
CA SER A 357 -1.53 18.69 -2.50
C SER A 357 -1.73 19.99 -1.71
N LYS A 358 -2.09 21.09 -2.39
CA LYS A 358 -2.27 22.42 -1.79
C LYS A 358 -3.73 22.78 -1.54
N ILE A 359 -4.69 21.99 -2.01
CA ILE A 359 -6.12 22.38 -1.93
C ILE A 359 -6.74 22.11 -0.57
N LEU A 360 -6.23 21.10 0.17
CA LEU A 360 -6.84 20.65 1.40
C LEU A 360 -6.51 21.61 2.56
N PRO A 361 -7.53 22.07 3.32
CA PRO A 361 -7.31 22.84 4.54
C PRO A 361 -6.46 22.07 5.54
N SER A 362 -5.63 22.77 6.32
CA SER A 362 -4.82 22.17 7.38
C SER A 362 -5.51 22.25 8.75
N PRO A 363 -5.44 21.22 9.61
CA PRO A 363 -4.86 19.90 9.34
C PRO A 363 -5.71 19.06 8.37
N LYS A 364 -5.07 18.49 7.34
CA LYS A 364 -5.76 17.80 6.24
C LYS A 364 -6.61 16.62 6.71
N SER A 365 -6.09 15.82 7.63
CA SER A 365 -6.82 14.66 8.15
C SER A 365 -8.06 15.04 8.95
N GLU A 366 -8.03 16.14 9.70
CA GLU A 366 -9.22 16.63 10.41
C GLU A 366 -10.30 17.13 9.44
N TYR A 367 -9.91 17.80 8.37
CA TYR A 367 -10.85 18.20 7.31
C TYR A 367 -11.50 16.97 6.65
N LEU A 368 -10.70 15.96 6.29
CA LEU A 368 -11.18 14.78 5.56
C LEU A 368 -12.03 13.82 6.42
N LYS A 369 -11.88 13.83 7.74
CA LYS A 369 -12.74 13.06 8.66
C LYS A 369 -14.23 13.37 8.51
N ASN A 370 -14.58 14.57 8.06
CA ASN A 370 -15.97 14.96 7.80
C ASN A 370 -16.61 14.18 6.66
N TYR A 371 -15.81 13.61 5.74
CA TYR A 371 -16.29 12.89 4.56
C TYR A 371 -16.01 11.39 4.62
N TRP A 372 -15.01 10.96 5.38
CA TRP A 372 -14.78 9.55 5.64
C TRP A 372 -14.31 9.34 7.09
N PRO A 373 -15.17 8.81 7.98
CA PRO A 373 -14.99 8.94 9.41
C PRO A 373 -13.81 8.14 9.96
N ALA A 374 -13.47 6.99 9.36
CA ALA A 374 -12.35 6.16 9.80
C ALA A 374 -11.77 5.36 8.64
N ASN A 375 -10.43 5.33 8.55
CA ASN A 375 -9.74 4.37 7.69
C ASN A 375 -9.72 2.98 8.35
N ARG A 376 -9.04 2.03 7.70
CA ARG A 376 -8.86 0.66 8.18
C ARG A 376 -8.37 0.61 9.63
N ARG A 377 -8.92 -0.34 10.37
CA ARG A 377 -8.55 -0.61 11.77
C ARG A 377 -7.25 -1.39 11.82
N LEU A 378 -6.30 -0.98 12.64
CA LEU A 378 -4.96 -1.56 12.71
C LEU A 378 -4.69 -2.20 14.08
N LEU A 379 -3.87 -3.25 14.09
CA LEU A 379 -3.15 -3.71 15.28
C LEU A 379 -1.80 -3.02 15.35
N ALA A 380 -1.38 -2.56 16.52
CA ALA A 380 -0.02 -2.09 16.71
C ALA A 380 0.86 -3.17 17.34
N LEU A 381 2.03 -3.43 16.75
CA LEU A 381 3.08 -4.19 17.41
C LEU A 381 3.84 -3.26 18.35
N VAL A 382 3.87 -3.58 19.65
CA VAL A 382 4.39 -2.68 20.68
C VAL A 382 5.51 -3.30 21.51
N SER A 383 6.55 -2.51 21.78
CA SER A 383 7.61 -2.77 22.77
C SER A 383 7.51 -1.86 23.99
N GLY A 384 6.62 -0.87 23.96
CA GLY A 384 6.51 0.19 24.96
C GLY A 384 7.49 1.36 24.77
N GLY A 385 8.38 1.26 23.79
CA GLY A 385 9.33 2.30 23.43
C GLY A 385 8.79 3.35 22.45
N LYS A 386 9.61 4.39 22.23
CA LYS A 386 9.25 5.60 21.46
C LYS A 386 8.81 5.29 20.02
N ASP A 387 9.37 4.25 19.39
CA ASP A 387 9.14 3.97 17.97
C ASP A 387 7.75 3.36 17.74
N SER A 388 7.37 2.40 18.59
CA SER A 388 6.01 1.84 18.58
C SER A 388 4.94 2.93 18.79
N TRP A 389 5.13 3.81 19.78
CA TRP A 389 4.21 4.93 20.04
C TRP A 389 4.23 6.01 18.96
N SER A 390 5.39 6.30 18.37
CA SER A 390 5.49 7.22 17.23
C SER A 390 4.74 6.68 16.01
N ALA A 391 4.82 5.37 15.75
CA ALA A 391 4.08 4.73 14.67
C ALA A 391 2.55 4.74 14.91
N ILE A 392 2.12 4.45 16.14
CA ILE A 392 0.70 4.57 16.55
C ILE A 392 0.19 6.00 16.33
N MET A 393 0.93 6.99 16.82
CA MET A 393 0.58 8.41 16.67
C MET A 393 0.52 8.83 15.20
N ALA A 394 1.47 8.38 14.37
CA ALA A 394 1.46 8.67 12.93
C ALA A 394 0.21 8.12 12.23
N MET A 395 -0.16 6.86 12.51
CA MET A 395 -1.37 6.25 11.93
C MET A 395 -2.66 6.88 12.46
N THR A 396 -2.72 7.25 13.74
CA THR A 396 -3.86 7.93 14.33
C THR A 396 -4.06 9.33 13.72
N ARG A 397 -2.97 10.08 13.48
CA ARG A 397 -3.03 11.38 12.77
C ARG A 397 -3.56 11.24 11.35
N LEU A 398 -3.32 10.10 10.68
CA LEU A 398 -3.87 9.76 9.37
C LEU A 398 -5.26 9.11 9.44
N ASN A 399 -5.93 9.17 10.60
CA ASN A 399 -7.26 8.62 10.82
C ASN A 399 -7.38 7.09 10.61
N TYR A 400 -6.29 6.35 10.83
CA TYR A 400 -6.32 4.89 10.95
C TYR A 400 -6.46 4.52 12.42
N PRO A 401 -7.61 4.00 12.87
CA PRO A 401 -7.81 3.63 14.28
C PRO A 401 -6.91 2.46 14.65
N VAL A 402 -6.20 2.58 15.78
CA VAL A 402 -5.50 1.43 16.39
C VAL A 402 -6.49 0.70 17.29
N ALA A 403 -6.97 -0.43 16.81
CA ALA A 403 -8.03 -1.21 17.46
C ALA A 403 -7.53 -2.06 18.62
N GLY A 404 -6.23 -2.39 18.64
CA GLY A 404 -5.59 -3.15 19.69
C GLY A 404 -4.07 -3.19 19.51
N MET A 405 -3.38 -3.63 20.55
CA MET A 405 -1.94 -3.79 20.59
C MET A 405 -1.56 -5.25 20.78
N VAL A 406 -0.43 -5.65 20.22
CA VAL A 406 0.18 -6.96 20.40
C VAL A 406 1.57 -6.76 20.98
N CYS A 407 1.81 -7.34 22.15
CA CYS A 407 3.12 -7.40 22.79
C CYS A 407 3.54 -8.86 22.89
N MET A 408 4.72 -9.18 22.37
CA MET A 408 5.33 -10.49 22.58
C MET A 408 6.20 -10.42 23.83
N ALA A 409 5.99 -11.37 24.75
CA ALA A 409 6.75 -11.48 25.99
C ALA A 409 7.76 -12.64 25.87
N PRO A 410 9.05 -12.36 25.60
CA PRO A 410 10.05 -13.41 25.45
C PRO A 410 10.28 -14.13 26.79
N ALA A 411 10.40 -15.45 26.74
CA ALA A 411 10.67 -16.29 27.92
C ALA A 411 12.15 -16.29 28.36
N ARG A 412 13.04 -15.61 27.60
CA ARG A 412 14.48 -15.48 27.85
C ARG A 412 14.92 -14.05 27.56
N ASP A 413 15.99 -13.60 28.23
CA ASP A 413 16.50 -12.24 28.09
C ASP A 413 17.15 -11.93 26.71
N ASN A 414 17.50 -12.94 25.92
CA ASN A 414 18.15 -12.81 24.60
C ASN A 414 17.22 -13.26 23.45
N SER A 415 16.13 -12.53 23.17
CA SER A 415 15.29 -12.75 21.98
C SER A 415 15.81 -11.99 20.75
N TRP A 416 15.69 -12.59 19.57
CA TRP A 416 16.17 -11.99 18.31
C TRP A 416 15.24 -10.91 17.76
N MET A 417 13.97 -10.88 18.22
CA MET A 417 12.94 -9.99 17.70
C MET A 417 12.32 -9.08 18.78
N PHE A 418 12.31 -9.48 20.05
CA PHE A 418 11.60 -8.78 21.12
C PHE A 418 12.51 -8.46 22.31
N GLN A 419 12.42 -7.25 22.83
CA GLN A 419 13.10 -6.86 24.07
C GLN A 419 12.33 -7.43 25.26
N THR A 420 12.98 -7.83 26.36
CA THR A 420 12.30 -8.24 27.60
C THR A 420 11.54 -7.05 28.17
N PRO A 421 10.21 -6.95 27.98
CA PRO A 421 9.51 -5.77 28.44
C PRO A 421 9.22 -5.96 29.93
N GLN A 422 9.21 -4.86 30.66
CA GLN A 422 8.40 -4.80 31.87
C GLN A 422 6.94 -4.86 31.40
N VAL A 423 6.43 -6.07 31.11
CA VAL A 423 5.10 -6.29 30.52
C VAL A 423 4.02 -5.59 31.34
N ASP A 424 4.21 -5.48 32.65
CA ASP A 424 3.35 -4.72 33.56
C ASP A 424 3.29 -3.23 33.20
N LEU A 425 4.41 -2.60 32.86
CA LEU A 425 4.42 -1.21 32.39
C LEU A 425 3.74 -1.04 31.02
N ILE A 426 3.84 -2.03 30.13
CA ILE A 426 3.11 -1.99 28.84
C ILE A 426 1.60 -2.12 29.08
N ARG A 427 1.17 -2.90 30.09
CA ARG A 427 -0.24 -2.93 30.51
C ARG A 427 -0.68 -1.57 31.02
N GLU A 428 0.14 -0.87 31.80
CA GLU A 428 -0.14 0.50 32.23
C GLU A 428 -0.24 1.47 31.03
N GLN A 429 0.59 1.32 29.99
CA GLN A 429 0.47 2.09 28.74
C GLN A 429 -0.83 1.77 27.98
N ALA A 430 -1.26 0.52 27.96
CA ALA A 430 -2.53 0.11 27.37
C ALA A 430 -3.72 0.73 28.11
N GLU A 431 -3.71 0.71 29.44
CA GLU A 431 -4.72 1.37 30.26
C GLU A 431 -4.72 2.88 30.05
N ALA A 432 -3.55 3.52 30.04
CA ALA A 432 -3.43 4.96 29.85
C ALA A 432 -3.94 5.42 28.48
N SER A 433 -3.68 4.64 27.43
CA SER A 433 -4.14 4.93 26.06
C SER A 433 -5.58 4.51 25.76
N GLY A 434 -6.17 3.63 26.58
CA GLY A 434 -7.49 3.03 26.32
C GLY A 434 -7.49 2.03 25.16
N ILE A 435 -6.32 1.62 24.66
CA ILE A 435 -6.19 0.65 23.57
C ILE A 435 -6.00 -0.74 24.18
N PRO A 436 -6.81 -1.75 23.82
CA PRO A 436 -6.70 -3.07 24.41
C PRO A 436 -5.39 -3.77 23.99
N LEU A 437 -4.80 -4.54 24.91
CA LEU A 437 -3.52 -5.22 24.72
C LEU A 437 -3.68 -6.74 24.76
N LEU A 438 -3.17 -7.42 23.73
CA LEU A 438 -2.91 -8.86 23.76
C LEU A 438 -1.43 -9.08 24.06
N VAL A 439 -1.14 -9.76 25.18
CA VAL A 439 0.21 -10.23 25.51
C VAL A 439 0.31 -11.71 25.19
N ARG A 440 1.33 -12.11 24.42
CA ARG A 440 1.59 -13.53 24.13
C ARG A 440 3.02 -13.91 24.48
N PRO A 441 3.25 -15.02 25.21
CA PRO A 441 4.60 -15.50 25.44
C PRO A 441 5.23 -15.96 24.13
N THR A 442 6.55 -15.84 24.01
CA THR A 442 7.31 -16.43 22.90
C THR A 442 8.58 -17.12 23.39
N SER A 443 8.96 -18.18 22.69
CA SER A 443 10.09 -19.02 23.04
C SER A 443 11.46 -18.32 23.00
N GLY A 444 11.60 -17.22 22.25
CA GLY A 444 12.90 -16.57 22.06
C GLY A 444 13.74 -17.21 20.93
N GLU A 445 13.23 -18.27 20.29
CA GLU A 445 13.97 -19.07 19.31
C GLU A 445 13.68 -18.59 17.87
N LYS A 446 14.74 -18.37 17.10
CA LYS A 446 14.67 -17.95 15.69
C LYS A 446 13.71 -18.86 14.90
N GLU A 447 12.89 -18.26 14.04
CA GLU A 447 11.80 -18.89 13.26
C GLU A 447 10.59 -19.38 14.09
N LYS A 448 10.77 -19.93 15.30
CA LYS A 448 9.62 -20.26 16.18
C LYS A 448 8.90 -19.01 16.68
N GLU A 449 9.65 -17.94 16.97
CA GLU A 449 9.10 -16.62 17.29
C GLU A 449 8.16 -16.07 16.21
N LEU A 450 8.38 -16.43 14.93
CA LEU A 450 7.52 -15.99 13.83
C LEU A 450 6.18 -16.70 13.84
N ILE A 451 6.16 -18.00 14.17
CA ILE A 451 4.93 -18.77 14.35
C ILE A 451 4.13 -18.22 15.52
N ASP A 452 4.82 -17.90 16.63
CA ASP A 452 4.21 -17.29 17.81
C ASP A 452 3.61 -15.91 17.48
N LEU A 453 4.34 -15.07 16.74
CA LEU A 453 3.91 -13.75 16.31
C LEU A 453 2.72 -13.82 15.34
N GLU A 454 2.76 -14.71 14.35
CA GLU A 454 1.65 -14.92 13.40
C GLU A 454 0.38 -15.33 14.14
N ALA A 455 0.49 -16.27 15.08
CA ALA A 455 -0.65 -16.68 15.88
C ALA A 455 -1.17 -15.55 16.79
N ALA A 456 -0.29 -14.69 17.33
CA ALA A 456 -0.67 -13.52 18.11
C ALA A 456 -1.42 -12.49 17.27
N ILE A 457 -0.89 -12.15 16.10
CA ILE A 457 -1.50 -11.21 15.16
C ILE A 457 -2.86 -11.74 14.70
N HIS A 458 -2.96 -13.01 14.31
CA HIS A 458 -4.22 -13.62 13.90
C HIS A 458 -5.27 -13.54 15.03
N GLN A 459 -4.91 -13.95 16.24
CA GLN A 459 -5.82 -13.88 17.39
C GLN A 459 -6.29 -12.45 17.67
N ALA A 460 -5.37 -11.50 17.72
CA ALA A 460 -5.69 -10.10 17.97
C ALA A 460 -6.52 -9.49 16.83
N ALA A 461 -6.28 -9.87 15.57
CA ALA A 461 -7.00 -9.33 14.42
C ALA A 461 -8.47 -9.73 14.46
N VAL A 462 -8.74 -10.99 14.80
CA VAL A 462 -10.10 -11.49 15.02
C VAL A 462 -10.73 -10.82 16.24
N GLN A 463 -10.04 -10.80 17.38
CA GLN A 463 -10.56 -10.27 18.65
C GLN A 463 -10.89 -8.77 18.58
N PHE A 464 -10.02 -7.98 17.96
CA PHE A 464 -10.15 -6.52 17.91
C PHE A 464 -10.73 -6.00 16.57
N LYS A 465 -11.07 -6.92 15.66
CA LYS A 465 -11.61 -6.63 14.32
C LYS A 465 -10.70 -5.69 13.56
N ALA A 466 -9.43 -6.08 13.43
CA ALA A 466 -8.42 -5.31 12.72
C ALA A 466 -8.20 -5.87 11.31
N GLU A 467 -7.85 -4.97 10.38
CA GLU A 467 -7.70 -5.21 8.95
C GLU A 467 -6.26 -4.90 8.47
N GLY A 468 -5.37 -4.67 9.42
CA GLY A 468 -3.98 -4.37 9.18
C GLY A 468 -3.14 -4.37 10.43
N VAL A 469 -1.84 -4.27 10.25
CA VAL A 469 -0.83 -4.19 11.30
C VAL A 469 0.02 -2.94 11.06
N VAL A 470 0.35 -2.22 12.13
CA VAL A 470 1.36 -1.16 12.15
C VAL A 470 2.56 -1.59 13.00
N SER A 471 3.75 -1.37 12.47
CA SER A 471 5.02 -1.59 13.18
C SER A 471 5.83 -0.30 13.33
N GLY A 472 6.65 -0.26 14.39
CA GLY A 472 7.59 0.82 14.65
C GLY A 472 8.96 0.65 13.97
N ALA A 473 9.09 -0.24 12.98
CA ALA A 473 10.36 -0.48 12.30
C ALA A 473 10.80 0.74 11.47
N ILE A 474 12.08 1.13 11.57
CA ILE A 474 12.63 2.33 10.93
C ILE A 474 13.52 1.95 9.73
N SER A 475 14.40 0.98 9.88
CA SER A 475 15.38 0.49 8.91
C SER A 475 15.77 -0.99 9.04
N SER A 476 15.32 -1.72 10.08
CA SER A 476 15.52 -3.17 10.20
C SER A 476 14.74 -3.98 9.15
N GLU A 477 15.43 -4.35 8.08
CA GLU A 477 14.87 -5.12 6.96
C GLU A 477 14.41 -6.52 7.38
N TYR A 478 15.15 -7.12 8.32
CA TYR A 478 14.81 -8.41 8.89
C TYR A 478 13.42 -8.40 9.54
N GLN A 479 13.17 -7.44 10.44
CA GLN A 479 11.89 -7.34 11.14
C GLN A 479 10.75 -7.02 10.17
N ARG A 480 10.98 -6.06 9.28
CA ARG A 480 9.99 -5.61 8.33
C ARG A 480 9.52 -6.72 7.38
N SER A 481 10.44 -7.44 6.73
CA SER A 481 10.08 -8.47 5.76
C SER A 481 9.22 -9.58 6.37
N ARG A 482 9.51 -9.96 7.63
CA ARG A 482 8.80 -11.02 8.36
C ARG A 482 7.39 -10.59 8.76
N ILE A 483 7.23 -9.36 9.23
CA ILE A 483 5.90 -8.80 9.56
C ILE A 483 5.06 -8.73 8.28
N GLU A 484 5.65 -8.33 7.16
CA GLU A 484 4.96 -8.28 5.87
C GLU A 484 4.52 -9.66 5.38
N ASP A 485 5.39 -10.66 5.45
CA ASP A 485 5.06 -12.03 5.05
C ASP A 485 3.93 -12.61 5.93
N ILE A 486 3.92 -12.30 7.23
CA ILE A 486 2.83 -12.67 8.14
C ILE A 486 1.53 -11.96 7.73
N CYS A 487 1.57 -10.65 7.49
CA CYS A 487 0.38 -9.90 7.07
C CYS A 487 -0.18 -10.43 5.76
N GLU A 488 0.69 -10.74 4.80
CA GLU A 488 0.36 -11.31 3.50
C GLU A 488 -0.38 -12.66 3.64
N ARG A 489 0.12 -13.58 4.48
CA ARG A 489 -0.55 -14.86 4.78
C ARG A 489 -1.90 -14.67 5.47
N LEU A 490 -1.97 -13.74 6.41
CA LEU A 490 -3.18 -13.45 7.19
C LEU A 490 -4.21 -12.58 6.44
N GLY A 491 -3.89 -12.07 5.25
CA GLY A 491 -4.77 -11.18 4.49
C GLY A 491 -4.89 -9.76 5.09
N LEU A 492 -3.91 -9.33 5.89
CA LEU A 492 -3.89 -8.04 6.58
C LEU A 492 -3.05 -7.01 5.79
N SER A 493 -3.43 -5.73 5.85
CA SER A 493 -2.60 -4.64 5.33
C SER A 493 -1.38 -4.37 6.25
N CYS A 494 -0.21 -4.04 5.70
CA CYS A 494 0.99 -3.77 6.49
C CYS A 494 1.42 -2.29 6.41
N HIS A 495 1.60 -1.65 7.57
CA HIS A 495 1.93 -0.24 7.71
C HIS A 495 3.22 -0.07 8.50
N ALA A 496 4.20 0.61 7.89
CA ALA A 496 5.47 0.96 8.53
C ALA A 496 5.71 2.47 8.33
N PRO A 497 5.04 3.35 9.09
CA PRO A 497 5.03 4.79 8.85
C PRO A 497 6.37 5.47 9.13
N LEU A 498 7.21 4.86 9.97
CA LEU A 498 8.55 5.37 10.31
C LEU A 498 9.65 4.84 9.38
N TRP A 499 9.29 3.95 8.46
CA TRP A 499 10.27 3.28 7.63
C TRP A 499 10.99 4.24 6.68
N GLY A 500 12.32 4.20 6.70
CA GLY A 500 13.19 5.05 5.89
C GLY A 500 13.21 6.52 6.32
N THR A 501 12.68 6.83 7.50
CA THR A 501 12.80 8.17 8.09
C THR A 501 14.24 8.43 8.54
N ASP A 502 14.63 9.71 8.53
CA ASP A 502 15.93 10.12 9.07
C ASP A 502 15.95 9.93 10.61
N SER A 503 16.92 9.18 11.11
CA SER A 503 16.97 8.78 12.52
C SER A 503 17.14 9.96 13.48
N GLU A 504 17.89 11.00 13.08
CA GLU A 504 18.01 12.21 13.91
C GLU A 504 16.72 13.01 13.93
N ALA A 505 16.09 13.22 12.77
CA ALA A 505 14.80 13.90 12.66
C ALA A 505 13.71 13.16 13.44
N HIS A 506 13.71 11.83 13.40
CA HIS A 506 12.82 10.99 14.18
C HIS A 506 13.05 11.18 15.69
N LEU A 507 14.28 11.09 16.19
CA LEU A 507 14.58 11.33 17.60
C LEU A 507 14.12 12.72 18.05
N ARG A 508 14.42 13.77 17.27
CA ARG A 508 13.98 15.14 17.55
C ARG A 508 12.45 15.25 17.61
N ALA A 509 11.76 14.58 16.68
CA ALA A 509 10.31 14.57 16.65
C ALA A 509 9.71 13.84 17.86
N SER A 510 10.25 12.68 18.23
CA SER A 510 9.84 11.96 19.44
C SER A 510 10.08 12.79 20.69
N ALA A 511 11.26 13.41 20.85
CA ALA A 511 11.60 14.24 22.02
C ALA A 511 10.69 15.46 22.20
N ARG A 512 10.08 15.94 21.11
CA ARG A 512 9.11 17.04 21.14
C ARG A 512 7.68 16.54 21.40
N ASP A 513 7.33 15.38 20.84
CA ASP A 513 5.94 14.91 20.77
C ASP A 513 5.56 13.97 21.94
N MET A 514 6.53 13.47 22.72
CA MET A 514 6.28 12.54 23.83
C MET A 514 7.33 12.66 24.95
N ASP A 515 6.96 12.23 26.15
CA ASP A 515 7.85 12.05 27.29
C ASP A 515 8.29 10.58 27.37
N PHE A 516 9.58 10.34 27.18
CA PHE A 516 10.19 9.02 27.29
C PHE A 516 11.56 9.08 27.93
N VAL A 517 11.98 7.94 28.47
CA VAL A 517 13.28 7.75 29.13
C VAL A 517 14.05 6.63 28.44
N ILE A 518 15.37 6.64 28.56
CA ILE A 518 16.20 5.49 28.23
C ILE A 518 16.11 4.46 29.37
N VAL A 519 15.91 3.18 29.05
CA VAL A 519 15.76 2.10 30.05
C VAL A 519 16.91 1.11 30.03
N SER A 520 17.67 1.04 28.94
CA SER A 520 18.92 0.29 28.84
C SER A 520 19.83 0.95 27.81
N VAL A 521 21.12 0.68 27.91
CA VAL A 521 22.15 1.15 26.98
C VAL A 521 23.11 0.00 26.70
N ALA A 522 23.61 -0.08 25.47
CA ALA A 522 24.51 -1.14 25.00
C ALA A 522 25.58 -0.63 24.01
N ALA A 523 25.80 0.69 23.95
CA ALA A 523 26.78 1.30 23.03
C ALA A 523 27.80 2.18 23.75
N ASP A 524 29.00 2.21 23.18
CA ASP A 524 30.08 3.10 23.64
C ASP A 524 29.62 4.57 23.62
N GLY A 525 29.97 5.30 24.68
CA GLY A 525 29.55 6.68 24.89
C GLY A 525 28.23 6.85 25.66
N LEU A 526 27.50 5.76 25.94
CA LEU A 526 26.29 5.76 26.77
C LEU A 526 26.55 5.09 28.12
N ASP A 527 26.90 5.91 29.13
CA ASP A 527 27.03 5.43 30.52
C ASP A 527 25.66 5.20 31.16
N ALA A 528 25.43 4.00 31.68
CA ALA A 528 24.15 3.61 32.25
C ALA A 528 23.77 4.47 33.47
N ARG A 529 24.73 4.94 34.28
CA ARG A 529 24.46 5.80 35.45
C ARG A 529 23.96 7.18 35.05
N THR A 530 24.33 7.63 33.85
CA THR A 530 23.98 8.95 33.32
C THR A 530 22.70 8.90 32.49
N TRP A 531 22.52 7.85 31.67
CA TRP A 531 21.46 7.78 30.67
C TRP A 531 20.23 6.96 31.09
N VAL A 532 20.37 5.89 31.87
CA VAL A 532 19.21 5.07 32.27
C VAL A 532 18.32 5.86 33.23
N GLY A 533 17.03 5.93 32.92
CA GLY A 533 16.03 6.74 33.60
C GLY A 533 16.04 8.23 33.23
N ARG A 534 17.01 8.69 32.42
CA ARG A 534 17.09 10.10 32.01
C ARG A 534 15.98 10.40 30.98
N PRO A 535 15.17 11.46 31.18
CA PRO A 535 14.21 11.92 30.19
C PRO A 535 14.92 12.45 28.94
N ILE A 536 14.36 12.14 27.77
CA ILE A 536 14.85 12.65 26.49
C ILE A 536 14.01 13.86 26.06
N THR A 537 14.44 15.04 26.53
CA THR A 537 13.93 16.35 26.08
C THR A 537 14.59 16.79 24.76
N PRO A 538 14.08 17.81 24.06
CA PRO A 538 14.73 18.34 22.85
C PRO A 538 16.21 18.68 23.04
N GLU A 539 16.59 19.20 24.21
CA GLU A 539 17.98 19.54 24.53
C GLU A 539 18.84 18.29 24.68
N THR A 540 18.37 17.31 25.46
CA THR A 540 19.11 16.05 25.66
C THR A 540 19.12 15.15 24.41
N ALA A 541 18.15 15.32 23.50
CA ALA A 541 18.17 14.67 22.20
C ALA A 541 19.33 15.18 21.33
N GLU A 542 19.63 16.49 21.35
CA GLU A 542 20.81 17.03 20.66
C GLU A 542 22.12 16.53 21.31
N GLU A 543 22.17 16.39 22.63
CA GLU A 543 23.30 15.74 23.32
C GLU A 543 23.49 14.30 22.80
N LEU A 544 22.41 13.52 22.71
CA LEU A 544 22.43 12.14 22.25
C LEU A 544 22.85 12.04 20.77
N ILE A 545 22.41 12.98 19.92
CA ILE A 545 22.83 13.09 18.51
C ILE A 545 24.32 13.45 18.40
N ALA A 546 24.82 14.34 19.24
CA ALA A 546 26.24 14.66 19.26
C ALA A 546 27.09 13.44 19.65
N LEU A 547 26.64 12.65 20.63
CA LEU A 547 27.27 11.40 21.01
C LEU A 547 27.19 10.36 19.89
N SER A 548 26.04 10.20 19.24
CA SER A 548 25.86 9.23 18.16
C SER A 548 26.81 9.51 17.00
N ARG A 549 27.01 10.77 16.63
CA ARG A 549 27.98 11.19 15.60
C ARG A 549 29.42 10.89 15.99
N LYS A 550 29.75 11.03 17.27
CA LYS A 550 31.09 10.79 17.82
C LYS A 550 31.41 9.29 17.92
N PHE A 551 30.49 8.51 18.48
CA PHE A 551 30.66 7.08 18.77
C PHE A 551 30.08 6.15 17.68
N LYS A 552 29.48 6.72 16.63
CA LYS A 552 28.96 6.03 15.44
C LYS A 552 27.85 5.02 15.71
N PHE A 553 27.04 5.23 16.74
CA PHE A 553 25.78 4.49 16.95
C PHE A 553 24.58 5.19 16.27
N ASN A 554 23.48 4.47 16.07
CA ASN A 554 22.25 5.04 15.51
C ASN A 554 21.53 5.93 16.56
N PRO A 555 21.26 7.23 16.29
CA PRO A 555 20.62 8.13 17.25
C PRO A 555 19.17 7.74 17.58
N ALA A 556 18.52 6.88 16.79
CA ALA A 556 17.22 6.31 17.12
C ALA A 556 17.31 5.00 17.93
N GLY A 557 18.50 4.50 18.28
CA GLY A 557 18.66 3.28 19.07
C GLY A 557 18.22 2.00 18.35
N GLU A 558 18.11 2.05 17.02
CA GLU A 558 17.56 0.96 16.22
C GLU A 558 18.45 -0.30 16.19
N GLY A 559 19.75 -0.15 16.35
CA GLY A 559 20.70 -1.26 16.45
C GLY A 559 20.70 -1.93 17.83
N GLY A 560 19.78 -1.54 18.73
CA GLY A 560 19.76 -1.98 20.13
C GLY A 560 20.73 -1.21 21.01
N GLU A 561 21.23 -0.05 20.56
CA GLU A 561 22.23 0.75 21.29
C GLU A 561 21.69 1.35 22.58
N PHE A 562 20.39 1.61 22.61
CA PHE A 562 19.65 1.94 23.82
C PHE A 562 18.18 1.61 23.62
N GLU A 563 17.52 1.26 24.71
CA GLU A 563 16.07 1.05 24.72
C GLU A 563 15.34 2.19 25.39
N THR A 564 14.09 2.40 25.01
CA THR A 564 13.28 3.51 25.52
C THR A 564 11.96 3.03 26.10
N PHE A 565 11.42 3.81 27.03
CA PHE A 565 10.08 3.62 27.56
C PHE A 565 9.33 4.95 27.57
N VAL A 566 8.14 4.96 26.96
CA VAL A 566 7.26 6.13 26.91
C VAL A 566 6.46 6.25 28.20
N ARG A 567 6.67 7.34 28.94
CA ARG A 567 5.94 7.67 30.17
C ARG A 567 4.66 8.42 29.90
N ASN A 568 4.65 9.27 28.87
CA ASN A 568 3.48 10.03 28.47
C ASN A 568 3.52 10.40 26.98
N CYS A 569 2.37 10.43 26.33
CA CYS A 569 2.22 10.98 24.98
C CYS A 569 0.79 11.53 24.80
N PRO A 570 0.49 12.26 23.70
CA PRO A 570 -0.84 12.83 23.46
C PRO A 570 -2.00 11.84 23.45
N LEU A 571 -1.73 10.53 23.34
CA LEU A 571 -2.74 9.48 23.39
C LEU A 571 -3.01 8.96 24.81
N PHE A 572 -2.21 9.36 25.81
CA PHE A 572 -2.35 8.86 27.18
C PHE A 572 -3.25 9.79 28.00
N SER A 573 -4.18 9.19 28.74
CA SER A 573 -5.02 9.87 29.73
C SER A 573 -4.28 10.22 31.02
N LYS A 574 -3.17 9.54 31.32
CA LYS A 574 -2.31 9.75 32.50
C LYS A 574 -0.85 9.40 32.18
N SER A 575 0.09 10.06 32.85
CA SER A 575 1.50 9.67 32.80
C SER A 575 1.77 8.41 33.63
N ILE A 576 2.81 7.68 33.26
CA ILE A 576 3.22 6.43 33.90
C ILE A 576 4.57 6.62 34.61
N ASP A 577 4.63 6.19 35.86
CA ASP A 577 5.82 6.28 36.68
C ASP A 577 6.79 5.14 36.33
N TYR A 578 7.88 5.49 35.64
CA TYR A 578 8.99 4.56 35.46
C TYR A 578 9.97 4.65 36.64
N LYS A 579 10.25 3.52 37.31
CA LYS A 579 11.28 3.40 38.33
C LYS A 579 12.38 2.44 37.84
N PRO A 580 13.64 2.91 37.67
CA PRO A 580 14.74 2.02 37.30
C PRO A 580 14.89 0.88 38.31
N SER A 581 15.06 -0.35 37.84
CA SER A 581 15.38 -1.47 38.74
C SER A 581 16.78 -1.28 39.34
N LYS A 582 16.97 -1.65 40.61
CA LYS A 582 18.22 -1.43 41.37
C LYS A 582 19.45 -2.20 40.85
N HIS A 583 19.30 -2.99 39.78
CA HIS A 583 20.41 -3.70 39.14
C HIS A 583 20.71 -3.03 37.81
N ILE A 584 21.62 -2.06 37.85
CA ILE A 584 22.36 -1.60 36.67
C ILE A 584 23.57 -2.54 36.59
N PRO A 585 23.64 -3.48 35.62
CA PRO A 585 24.85 -4.26 35.41
C PRO A 585 26.00 -3.29 35.13
N SER A 586 27.10 -3.48 35.86
CA SER A 586 28.31 -2.65 35.80
C SER A 586 28.98 -2.69 34.44
#